data_AF-A0A7C5BE27-F1
#
_entry.id   AF-A0A7C5BE27-F1
#
_cell.length_a   1.000
_cell.length_b   1.000
_cell.length_c   1.000
_cell.angle_alpha   90.00
_cell.angle_beta   90.00
_cell.angle_gamma   90.00
#
_symmetry.space_group_name_H-M   'P 1'
#
loop_
_entity.id
_entity.type
_entity.pdbx_description
1 polymer ?
#
loop_
_entity_poly.entity_id
_entity_poly.type
_entity_poly.pdbx_seq_one_letter_code
_entity_poly.pdbx_strand_id
1 'polypeptide(L)'
;DNKLPWLKLFTAVKYKELSELPEDVKQQMYQLIETIERVMIEYYAPDKINIASFGNMLPHMHWHIIARFKNDPYFPKTTWEEATREFSLELPSFETFIEVLSKRLNSLPKS
;
A
#
# COMPACT_ATOMS: atom_id res chain seq x y z
N ASP A 1 2.43 15.95 5.89
CA ASP A 1 3.10 14.65 6.06
C ASP A 1 2.18 13.63 6.70
N ASN A 2 1.88 12.55 5.97
CA ASN A 2 1.06 11.47 6.50
C ASN A 2 1.97 10.49 7.22
N LYS A 3 1.82 10.36 8.54
CA LYS A 3 2.75 9.56 9.37
C LYS A 3 2.46 8.05 9.36
N LEU A 4 1.62 7.56 8.43
CA LEU A 4 1.30 6.15 8.28
C LEU A 4 2.15 5.51 7.18
N PRO A 5 2.61 4.26 7.34
CA PRO A 5 3.26 3.53 6.26
C PRO A 5 2.29 3.37 5.09
N TRP A 6 2.59 4.05 3.98
CA TRP A 6 1.71 4.15 2.82
C TRP A 6 2.53 3.96 1.55
N LEU A 7 2.30 2.84 0.85
CA LEU A 7 2.83 2.62 -0.49
C LEU A 7 1.77 2.83 -1.57
N LYS A 8 2.23 3.28 -2.74
CA LYS A 8 1.43 3.35 -3.96
C LYS A 8 2.08 2.47 -5.01
N LEU A 9 1.36 1.47 -5.49
CA LEU A 9 1.81 0.64 -6.59
C LEU A 9 1.17 1.14 -7.88
N PHE A 10 1.99 1.53 -8.86
CA PHE A 10 1.55 1.97 -10.18
C PHE A 10 1.84 0.90 -11.22
N THR A 11 1.00 0.84 -12.25
CA THR A 11 1.36 0.16 -13.49
C THR A 11 2.47 0.93 -14.21
N ALA A 12 3.36 0.21 -14.90
CA ALA A 12 4.42 0.84 -15.69
C ALA A 12 3.85 1.51 -16.96
N VAL A 13 2.86 0.86 -17.58
CA VAL A 13 2.06 1.43 -18.68
C VAL A 13 0.84 2.11 -18.10
N LYS A 14 0.43 3.24 -18.69
CA LYS A 14 -0.71 4.02 -18.20
C LYS A 14 -2.04 3.38 -18.62
N TYR A 15 -2.66 2.68 -17.69
CA TYR A 15 -4.08 2.31 -17.73
C TYR A 15 -4.87 3.24 -16.81
N LYS A 16 -6.17 3.37 -17.00
CA LYS A 16 -7.07 4.09 -16.10
C LYS A 16 -7.75 3.13 -15.14
N GLU A 17 -8.25 2.00 -15.67
CA GLU A 17 -9.13 1.08 -14.96
C GLU A 17 -8.57 -0.34 -14.88
N LEU A 18 -8.99 -1.09 -13.86
CA LEU A 18 -8.64 -2.50 -13.68
C LEU A 18 -9.04 -3.38 -14.89
N SER A 19 -10.14 -3.04 -15.56
CA SER A 19 -10.64 -3.76 -16.73
C SER A 19 -9.80 -3.53 -18.00
N GLU A 20 -8.93 -2.52 -18.01
CA GLU A 20 -8.04 -2.24 -19.15
C GLU A 20 -6.72 -3.03 -19.06
N LEU A 21 -6.44 -3.65 -17.90
CA LEU A 21 -5.19 -4.36 -17.67
C LEU A 21 -5.16 -5.67 -18.47
N PRO A 22 -4.06 -5.93 -19.20
CA PRO A 22 -3.71 -7.29 -19.63
C PRO A 22 -3.71 -8.25 -18.44
N GLU A 23 -4.08 -9.51 -18.69
CA GLU A 23 -4.28 -10.48 -17.61
C GLU A 23 -2.98 -10.81 -16.85
N ASP A 24 -1.85 -10.85 -17.55
CA ASP A 24 -0.51 -11.00 -16.96
C ASP A 24 -0.16 -9.82 -16.04
N VAL A 25 -0.44 -8.59 -16.48
CA VAL A 25 -0.21 -7.38 -15.66
C VAL A 25 -1.11 -7.40 -14.42
N LYS A 26 -2.37 -7.79 -14.58
CA LYS A 26 -3.33 -7.90 -13.48
C LYS A 26 -2.87 -8.91 -12.42
N GLN A 27 -2.43 -10.10 -12.87
CA GLN A 27 -1.90 -11.15 -11.99
C GLN A 27 -0.62 -10.69 -11.27
N GLN A 28 0.29 -10.04 -11.99
CA GLN A 28 1.50 -9.46 -11.40
C GLN A 28 1.15 -8.42 -10.34
N MET A 29 0.18 -7.53 -10.60
CA MET A 29 -0.29 -6.58 -9.60
C MET A 29 -0.80 -7.30 -8.36
N TYR A 30 -1.73 -8.26 -8.49
CA TYR A 30 -2.25 -9.00 -7.33
C TYR A 30 -1.15 -9.63 -6.48
N GLN A 31 -0.16 -10.27 -7.11
CA GLN A 31 0.98 -10.87 -6.42
C GLN A 31 1.83 -9.83 -5.67
N LEU A 32 2.09 -8.68 -6.29
CA LEU A 32 2.86 -7.60 -5.67
C LEU A 32 2.11 -7.00 -4.48
N ILE A 33 0.81 -6.75 -4.61
CA ILE A 33 -0.02 -6.23 -3.52
C ILE A 33 -0.06 -7.20 -2.34
N GLU A 34 -0.28 -8.49 -2.59
CA GLU A 34 -0.25 -9.50 -1.54
C GLU A 34 1.12 -9.56 -0.85
N THR A 35 2.20 -9.48 -1.63
CA THR A 35 3.56 -9.47 -1.07
C THR A 35 3.82 -8.24 -0.20
N ILE A 36 3.42 -7.05 -0.66
CA ILE A 36 3.55 -5.81 0.10
C ILE A 36 2.71 -5.88 1.38
N GLU A 37 1.46 -6.36 1.29
CA GLU A 37 0.57 -6.53 2.44
C GLU A 37 1.22 -7.42 3.50
N ARG A 38 1.72 -8.60 3.11
CA ARG A 38 2.38 -9.53 4.04
C ARG A 38 3.60 -8.92 4.71
N VAL A 39 4.47 -8.25 3.95
CA VAL A 39 5.67 -7.61 4.52
C VAL A 39 5.29 -6.47 5.45
N MET A 40 4.26 -5.67 5.13
CA MET A 40 3.76 -4.65 6.05
C MET A 40 3.20 -5.25 7.34
N ILE A 41 2.46 -6.36 7.24
CA ILE A 41 1.93 -7.07 8.42
C ILE A 41 3.07 -7.56 9.30
N GLU A 42 4.05 -8.24 8.71
CA GLU A 42 5.21 -8.80 9.43
C GLU A 42 6.07 -7.70 10.08
N TYR A 43 6.29 -6.58 9.40
CA TYR A 43 7.23 -5.55 9.83
C TYR A 43 6.63 -4.53 10.81
N TYR A 44 5.38 -4.09 10.56
CA TYR A 44 4.76 -3.02 11.36
C TYR A 44 3.72 -3.52 12.37
N ALA A 45 3.28 -4.79 12.27
CA ALA A 45 2.19 -5.35 13.07
C ALA A 45 0.94 -4.44 13.15
N PRO A 46 0.39 -3.96 12.01
CA PRO A 46 -0.79 -3.11 12.01
C PRO A 46 -2.05 -3.87 12.44
N ASP A 47 -3.05 -3.17 12.97
CA ASP A 47 -4.37 -3.74 13.23
C ASP A 47 -5.10 -4.12 11.93
N LYS A 48 -4.84 -3.39 10.83
CA LYS A 48 -5.45 -3.68 9.52
C LYS A 48 -4.61 -3.11 8.36
N ILE A 49 -4.67 -3.76 7.21
CA ILE A 49 -4.22 -3.18 5.93
C ILE A 49 -5.43 -2.65 5.16
N ASN A 50 -5.33 -1.42 4.66
CA ASN A 50 -6.29 -0.85 3.70
C ASN A 50 -5.68 -0.89 2.30
N ILE A 51 -6.45 -1.43 1.35
CA ILE A 51 -6.11 -1.46 -0.07
C ILE A 51 -7.23 -0.71 -0.80
N ALA A 52 -6.88 0.30 -1.58
CA ALA A 52 -7.85 1.08 -2.33
C ALA A 52 -7.33 1.51 -3.70
N SER A 53 -8.20 1.41 -4.70
CA SER A 53 -8.01 1.92 -6.05
C SER A 53 -8.93 3.12 -6.25
N PHE A 54 -8.42 4.31 -5.97
CA PHE A 54 -9.05 5.54 -6.42
C PHE A 54 -8.29 6.07 -7.64
N GLY A 55 -8.83 7.09 -8.31
CA GLY A 55 -8.16 7.62 -9.50
C GLY A 55 -8.74 8.92 -10.03
N ASN A 56 -9.69 9.54 -9.32
CA ASN A 56 -10.47 10.67 -9.85
C ASN A 56 -9.60 11.84 -10.32
N MET A 57 -8.55 12.18 -9.55
CA MET A 57 -7.62 13.26 -9.88
C MET A 57 -6.43 12.82 -10.73
N LEU A 58 -6.06 11.54 -10.65
CA LEU A 58 -4.96 10.94 -11.41
C LEU A 58 -5.47 9.65 -12.04
N PRO A 59 -5.99 9.70 -13.28
CA PRO A 59 -6.50 8.52 -13.99
C PRO A 59 -5.31 7.72 -14.54
N HIS A 60 -4.56 7.14 -13.61
CA HIS A 60 -3.50 6.17 -13.83
C HIS A 60 -3.72 5.06 -12.80
N MET A 61 -3.87 3.82 -13.25
CA MET A 61 -4.13 2.66 -12.42
C MET A 61 -3.06 2.51 -11.34
N HIS A 62 -3.49 2.64 -10.09
CA HIS A 62 -2.63 2.47 -8.94
C HIS A 62 -3.42 2.06 -7.72
N TRP A 63 -2.80 1.29 -6.83
CA TRP A 63 -3.36 0.98 -5.52
C TRP A 63 -2.59 1.65 -4.41
N HIS A 64 -3.35 2.19 -3.47
CA HIS A 64 -2.86 2.59 -2.16
C HIS A 64 -2.87 1.37 -1.25
N ILE A 65 -1.75 1.12 -0.58
CA ILE A 65 -1.59 0.04 0.40
C ILE A 65 -1.09 0.68 1.69
N ILE A 66 -1.91 0.61 2.74
CA ILE A 66 -1.74 1.43 3.94
C ILE A 66 -1.83 0.57 5.20
N ALA A 67 -0.81 0.63 6.05
CA ALA A 67 -0.84 0.07 7.39
C ALA A 67 -1.66 0.96 8.32
N ARG A 68 -2.71 0.39 8.93
CA ARG A 68 -3.67 1.09 9.80
C ARG A 68 -3.58 0.57 11.23
N PHE A 69 -3.80 1.46 12.18
CA PHE A 69 -3.70 1.18 13.61
C PHE A 69 -4.92 1.76 14.32
N LYS A 70 -5.42 1.10 15.36
CA LYS A 70 -6.61 1.55 16.11
C LYS A 70 -6.45 2.95 16.71
N ASN A 71 -5.21 3.35 16.98
CA ASN A 71 -4.83 4.66 17.51
C ASN A 71 -4.38 5.66 16.42
N ASP A 72 -4.47 5.32 15.13
CA ASP A 72 -4.19 6.29 14.06
C ASP A 72 -5.30 7.38 13.97
N PRO A 73 -5.03 8.57 13.39
CA PRO A 73 -5.96 9.71 13.45
C PRO A 73 -7.28 9.50 12.73
N TYR A 74 -7.27 8.55 11.80
CA TYR A 74 -8.37 8.33 10.88
C TYR A 74 -9.20 7.13 11.34
N PHE A 75 -8.65 6.18 12.10
CA PHE A 75 -9.35 4.95 12.46
C PHE A 75 -10.59 5.24 13.33
N PRO A 76 -11.76 4.60 13.07
CA PRO A 76 -12.03 3.52 12.10
C PRO A 76 -12.40 3.98 10.68
N LYS A 77 -12.37 5.29 10.42
CA LYS A 77 -12.68 5.91 9.14
C LYS A 77 -11.54 5.73 8.12
N THR A 78 -11.80 6.17 6.90
CA THR A 78 -10.83 6.10 5.79
C THR A 78 -9.70 7.12 5.98
N THR A 79 -8.51 6.84 5.46
CA THR A 79 -7.34 7.75 5.54
C THR A 79 -7.48 9.03 4.71
N TRP A 80 -8.57 9.18 3.96
CA TRP A 80 -8.88 10.37 3.15
C TRP A 80 -9.84 11.33 3.87
N GLU A 81 -10.38 10.93 5.02
CA GLU A 81 -11.20 11.81 5.86
C GLU A 81 -10.34 12.71 6.73
N GLU A 82 -10.97 13.69 7.37
CA GLU A 82 -10.32 14.59 8.31
C GLU A 82 -9.79 13.83 9.55
N ALA A 83 -8.58 14.17 9.98
CA ALA A 83 -7.96 13.60 11.17
C ALA A 83 -8.77 13.98 12.42
N THR A 84 -9.12 12.98 13.24
CA THR A 84 -10.00 13.20 14.40
C THR A 84 -9.24 13.37 15.72
N ARG A 85 -7.92 13.14 15.72
CA ARG A 85 -7.06 13.19 16.90
C ARG A 85 -5.60 13.38 16.51
N GLU A 86 -4.82 13.98 17.40
CA GLU A 86 -3.37 13.98 17.27
C GLU A 86 -2.81 12.58 17.53
N PHE A 87 -1.68 12.27 16.87
CA PHE A 87 -1.03 10.99 17.05
C PHE A 87 0.49 11.08 16.82
N SER A 88 1.18 10.19 17.53
CA SER A 88 2.55 9.80 17.29
C SER A 88 2.58 8.27 17.33
N LEU A 89 2.92 7.65 16.21
CA LEU A 89 3.26 6.23 16.19
C LEU A 89 4.77 6.13 16.21
N GLU A 90 5.30 5.39 17.18
CA GLU A 90 6.68 4.93 17.13
C GLU A 90 6.71 3.65 16.30
N LEU A 91 7.03 3.80 15.02
CA LEU A 91 7.17 2.68 14.10
C LEU A 91 8.66 2.42 13.81
N PRO A 92 9.03 1.17 13.51
CA PRO A 92 10.36 0.88 12.97
C PRO A 92 10.63 1.68 11.69
N SER A 93 11.91 1.91 11.37
CA SER A 93 12.34 2.75 10.24
C SER A 93 11.66 2.36 8.92
N PHE A 94 11.18 3.37 8.19
CA PHE A 94 10.61 3.18 6.88
C PHE A 94 11.67 2.77 5.85
N GLU A 95 12.89 3.27 5.98
CA GLU A 95 14.02 2.93 5.12
C GLU A 95 14.36 1.43 5.24
N THR A 96 14.45 0.91 6.46
CA THR A 96 14.67 -0.52 6.69
C THR A 96 13.50 -1.37 6.15
N PHE A 97 12.26 -0.89 6.27
CA PHE A 97 11.12 -1.55 5.62
C PHE A 97 11.28 -1.64 4.10
N ILE A 98 11.72 -0.56 3.44
CA ILE A 98 11.95 -0.56 1.99
C ILE A 98 13.05 -1.56 1.60
N GLU A 99 14.11 -1.69 2.40
CA GLU A 99 15.15 -2.70 2.16
C GLU A 99 14.60 -4.14 2.25
N VAL A 100 13.83 -4.43 3.31
CA VAL A 100 13.20 -5.75 3.50
C VAL A 100 12.23 -6.05 2.37
N LEU A 101 11.38 -5.10 2.01
CA LEU A 101 10.42 -5.24 0.93
C LEU A 101 11.13 -5.47 -0.41
N SER A 102 12.16 -4.68 -0.72
CA SER A 102 12.91 -4.81 -1.97
C SER A 102 13.55 -6.18 -2.11
N LYS A 103 14.13 -6.73 -1.02
CA LYS A 103 14.66 -8.10 -1.01
C LYS A 103 13.56 -9.13 -1.30
N ARG A 104 12.38 -8.99 -0.67
CA ARG A 104 11.26 -9.89 -0.90
C ARG A 104 10.77 -9.84 -2.35
N LEU A 105 10.58 -8.63 -2.89
CA LEU A 105 10.12 -8.45 -4.28
C LEU A 105 11.12 -9.02 -5.30
N ASN A 106 12.42 -8.82 -5.09
CA ASN A 106 13.46 -9.36 -5.96
C ASN A 106 13.59 -10.89 -5.90
N SER A 107 13.06 -11.52 -4.85
CA SER A 107 13.03 -12.98 -4.71
C SER A 107 11.80 -13.64 -5.35
N LEU A 108 10.83 -12.85 -5.82
CA LEU A 108 9.65 -13.40 -6.50
C LEU A 108 10.07 -14.07 -7.81
N PRO A 109 9.40 -15.18 -8.20
CA PRO A 109 9.63 -15.78 -9.50
C PRO A 109 9.40 -14.74 -10.60
N LYS A 110 10.34 -14.64 -11.55
CA LYS A 110 10.12 -13.85 -12.75
C LYS A 110 9.14 -14.63 -13.63
N SER A 111 7.98 -14.03 -13.89
CA SER A 111 7.02 -14.47 -14.91
C SER A 111 7.64 -14.43 -16.30
#